data_AF-A0A3S1T583-F1
#
_entry.id   AF-A0A3S1T583-F1
#
_cell.length_a   1.000
_cell.length_b   1.000
_cell.length_c   1.000
_cell.angle_alpha   90.00
_cell.angle_beta   90.00
_cell.angle_gamma   90.00
#
_symmetry.space_group_name_H-M   'P 1'
#
loop_
_entity.id
_entity.type
_entity.pdbx_description
1 polymer ?
#
loop_
_entity_poly.entity_id
_entity_poly.type
_entity_poly.pdbx_seq_one_letter_code
_entity_poly.pdbx_strand_id
1 'polypeptide(L)'
;MSPTSSSDVLIRKLQSISDLREGDIDVLKDIQIQEKDFLANYDLVREGDRPVNSFVVLDGLLGSTKLTGDGKRQITSFFVAGDIPDLHGL
;
A
#
# COMPACT_ATOMS: atom_id res chain seq x y z
N MET A 1 -19.02 -14.04 2.66
CA MET A 1 -18.44 -12.69 2.74
C MET A 1 -18.42 -12.14 1.33
N SER A 2 -19.12 -11.03 1.07
CA SER A 2 -19.02 -10.35 -0.22
C SER A 2 -17.55 -9.97 -0.46
N PRO A 3 -17.04 -10.02 -1.71
CA PRO A 3 -15.69 -9.56 -1.98
C PRO A 3 -15.58 -8.10 -1.51
N THR A 4 -14.65 -7.84 -0.60
CA THR A 4 -14.34 -6.48 -0.14
C THR A 4 -13.76 -5.74 -1.33
N SER A 5 -14.38 -4.63 -1.74
CA SER A 5 -13.85 -3.86 -2.88
C SER A 5 -12.50 -3.24 -2.49
N SER A 6 -11.64 -2.94 -3.48
CA SER A 6 -10.37 -2.27 -3.21
C SER A 6 -10.52 -0.95 -2.46
N SER A 7 -11.61 -0.21 -2.73
CA SER A 7 -11.95 1.01 -2.00
C SER A 7 -12.28 0.72 -0.53
N ASP A 8 -12.99 -0.37 -0.23
CA ASP A 8 -13.30 -0.76 1.15
C ASP A 8 -12.04 -1.12 1.95
N VAL A 9 -11.03 -1.74 1.32
CA VAL A 9 -9.75 -2.04 1.97
C VAL A 9 -9.03 -0.74 2.37
N LEU A 10 -8.94 0.21 1.45
CA LEU A 10 -8.34 1.52 1.70
C LEU A 10 -9.08 2.28 2.80
N ILE A 11 -10.41 2.39 2.70
CA ILE A 11 -11.26 3.08 3.68
C ILE A 11 -11.05 2.47 5.06
N ARG A 12 -11.07 1.14 5.17
CA ARG A 12 -10.87 0.45 6.44
C ARG A 12 -9.51 0.73 7.05
N LYS A 13 -8.44 0.78 6.23
CA LYS A 13 -7.11 1.14 6.73
C LYS A 13 -7.08 2.58 7.25
N LEU A 14 -7.63 3.53 6.50
CA LEU A 14 -7.66 4.94 6.91
C LEU A 14 -8.51 5.16 8.18
N GLN A 15 -9.63 4.45 8.32
CA GLN A 15 -10.44 4.46 9.55
C GLN A 15 -9.71 3.89 10.77
N SER A 16 -8.73 3.01 10.57
CA SER A 16 -7.96 2.43 11.69
C SER A 16 -6.95 3.39 12.32
N ILE A 17 -6.60 4.46 11.61
CA ILE A 17 -5.56 5.44 11.99
C ILE A 17 -6.11 6.88 12.08
N SER A 18 -7.37 7.10 11.71
CA SER A 18 -8.01 8.42 11.71
C SER A 18 -9.53 8.34 11.80
N ASP A 19 -10.15 9.38 12.32
CA ASP A 19 -11.61 9.55 12.29
C ASP A 19 -12.04 10.05 10.91
N LEU A 20 -12.61 9.16 10.10
CA LEU A 20 -13.21 9.51 8.81
C LEU A 20 -14.70 9.80 8.96
N ARG A 21 -15.14 10.98 8.52
CA ARG A 21 -16.56 11.35 8.48
C ARG A 21 -17.23 10.72 7.27
N GLU A 22 -18.57 10.65 7.28
CA GLU A 22 -19.34 10.07 6.16
C GLU A 22 -19.00 10.73 4.82
N GLY A 23 -18.89 12.06 4.77
CA GLY A 23 -18.50 12.75 3.53
C GLY A 23 -17.09 12.42 3.04
N ASP A 24 -16.15 12.11 3.95
CA ASP A 24 -14.80 11.69 3.57
C ASP A 24 -14.83 10.27 2.99
N ILE A 25 -15.65 9.38 3.55
CA ILE A 25 -15.88 8.01 3.06
C ILE A 25 -16.50 8.02 1.67
N ASP A 26 -17.49 8.88 1.42
CA ASP A 26 -18.15 8.97 0.11
C ASP A 26 -17.16 9.41 -0.98
N VAL A 27 -16.30 10.39 -0.69
CA VAL A 27 -15.22 10.79 -1.60
C VAL A 27 -14.27 9.62 -1.86
N LEU A 28 -13.86 8.88 -0.83
CA LEU A 28 -12.96 7.73 -0.97
C LEU A 28 -13.56 6.59 -1.81
N LYS A 29 -14.87 6.36 -1.73
CA LYS A 29 -15.58 5.36 -2.56
C LYS A 29 -15.59 5.73 -4.04
N ASP A 30 -15.63 7.02 -4.36
CA ASP A 30 -15.65 7.53 -5.72
C ASP A 30 -14.26 7.60 -6.37
N ILE A 31 -13.18 7.40 -5.61
CA ILE A 31 -11.82 7.33 -6.16
C ILE A 31 -11.69 6.07 -7.02
N GLN A 32 -11.25 6.26 -8.27
CA GLN A 32 -10.90 5.15 -9.14
C GLN A 32 -9.59 4.51 -8.68
N ILE A 33 -9.69 3.28 -8.18
CA ILE A 33 -8.53 2.47 -7.82
C ILE A 33 -8.21 1.53 -8.97
N GLN A 34 -6.96 1.57 -9.41
CA GLN A 34 -6.45 0.60 -10.37
C GLN A 34 -5.85 -0.59 -9.62
N GLU A 35 -6.49 -1.75 -9.73
CA GLU A 35 -5.95 -3.01 -9.24
C GLU A 35 -4.85 -3.52 -10.19
N LYS A 36 -3.75 -4.00 -9.62
CA LYS A 36 -2.63 -4.55 -10.40
C LYS A 36 -1.96 -5.69 -9.66
N ASP A 37 -1.84 -6.81 -10.35
CA ASP A 37 -1.10 -7.98 -9.87
C ASP A 37 0.38 -7.90 -10.26
N PHE A 38 1.21 -8.46 -9.39
CA PHE A 38 2.65 -8.55 -9.59
C PHE A 38 3.15 -9.95 -9.26
N LEU A 39 4.18 -10.39 -9.99
CA LEU A 39 4.85 -11.66 -9.70
C LEU A 39 5.75 -11.53 -8.46
N ALA A 40 6.04 -12.66 -7.83
CA ALA A 40 7.01 -12.72 -6.75
C ALA A 40 8.37 -12.13 -7.18
N ASN A 41 9.02 -11.41 -6.26
CA ASN A 41 10.29 -10.69 -6.47
C ASN A 41 10.24 -9.55 -7.49
N TYR A 42 9.05 -9.06 -7.86
CA TYR A 42 8.93 -7.83 -8.65
C TYR A 42 9.29 -6.61 -7.80
N ASP A 43 10.25 -5.81 -8.25
CA ASP A 43 10.60 -4.54 -7.59
C ASP A 43 9.55 -3.47 -7.98
N LEU A 44 8.59 -3.21 -7.08
CA LEU A 44 7.49 -2.23 -7.26
C LEU A 44 7.98 -0.78 -7.35
N VAL A 45 8.86 -0.42 -6.43
CA VAL A 45 9.50 0.90 -6.32
C VAL A 45 10.97 0.65 -6.09
N ARG A 46 11.83 1.36 -6.82
CA ARG A 46 13.29 1.27 -6.73
C ARG A 46 13.87 2.55 -6.14
N GLU A 47 15.07 2.43 -5.60
CA GLU A 47 15.81 3.60 -5.12
C GLU A 47 16.03 4.59 -6.25
N GLY A 48 15.68 5.87 -6.01
CA GLY A 48 15.75 6.94 -7.01
C GLY A 48 14.49 7.11 -7.85
N ASP A 49 13.52 6.21 -7.76
CA ASP A 49 12.22 6.39 -8.43
C ASP A 49 11.48 7.60 -7.87
N ARG A 50 10.66 8.22 -8.73
CA ARG A 50 9.73 9.30 -8.37
C ARG A 50 8.29 8.79 -8.57
N PRO A 51 7.77 7.96 -7.65
CA PRO A 51 6.41 7.46 -7.76
C PRO A 51 5.42 8.64 -7.69
N VAL A 52 4.41 8.60 -8.55
CA VAL A 52 3.32 9.60 -8.59
C VAL A 52 1.99 9.05 -8.09
N ASN A 53 1.97 7.77 -7.72
CA ASN A 53 0.81 7.05 -7.23
C ASN A 53 1.11 6.46 -5.85
N SER A 54 0.08 6.37 -5.02
CA SER A 54 0.09 5.61 -3.77
C SER A 54 -0.60 4.27 -3.95
N PHE A 55 -0.33 3.29 -3.08
CA PHE A 55 -0.93 1.97 -3.19
C PHE A 55 -1.18 1.30 -1.84
N VAL A 56 -2.31 0.61 -1.75
CA VAL A 56 -2.64 -0.29 -0.65
C VAL A 56 -2.41 -1.73 -1.09
N VAL A 57 -1.87 -2.57 -0.20
CA VAL A 57 -1.76 -4.00 -0.45
C VAL A 57 -3.15 -4.62 -0.36
N LEU A 58 -3.64 -5.22 -1.43
CA LEU A 58 -4.95 -5.88 -1.45
C LEU A 58 -4.85 -7.35 -1.02
N ASP A 59 -3.80 -8.03 -1.49
CA ASP A 59 -3.48 -9.42 -1.17
C ASP A 59 -1.97 -9.67 -1.30
N GLY A 60 -1.47 -10.70 -0.64
CA GLY A 60 -0.06 -11.11 -0.68
C GLY A 60 0.85 -10.45 0.35
N LEU A 61 2.16 -10.44 0.06
CA LEU A 61 3.22 -9.96 0.95
C LEU A 61 4.21 -9.09 0.18
N LEU A 62 4.47 -7.89 0.71
CA LEU A 62 5.53 -7.00 0.23
C LEU A 62 6.65 -6.87 1.26
N GLY A 63 7.86 -6.59 0.79
CA GLY A 63 9.00 -6.26 1.64
C GLY A 63 9.71 -5.02 1.13
N SER A 64 10.12 -4.15 2.04
CA SER A 64 11.03 -3.06 1.72
C SER A 64 12.46 -3.50 1.98
N THR A 65 13.38 -3.08 1.11
CA THR A 65 14.81 -3.37 1.28
C THR A 65 15.64 -2.11 1.16
N LYS A 66 16.80 -2.10 1.80
CA LYS A 66 17.86 -1.13 1.57
C LYS A 66 19.15 -1.85 1.20
N LEU A 67 20.00 -1.18 0.44
CA LEU A 67 21.37 -1.64 0.23
C LEU A 67 22.21 -1.30 1.46
N THR A 68 22.96 -2.29 1.94
CA THR A 68 23.97 -2.11 2.97
C THR A 68 25.24 -1.47 2.39
N GLY A 69 26.16 -1.04 3.26
CA GLY A 69 27.46 -0.49 2.82
C GLY A 69 28.30 -1.46 1.99
N ASP A 70 28.09 -2.78 2.13
CA ASP A 70 28.69 -3.83 1.31
C ASP A 70 27.83 -4.25 0.10
N GLY A 71 26.77 -3.50 -0.21
CA GLY A 71 25.94 -3.68 -1.42
C GLY A 71 24.94 -4.83 -1.37
N LYS A 72 24.69 -5.42 -0.19
CA LYS A 72 23.68 -6.47 -0.02
C LYS A 72 22.30 -5.87 0.24
N ARG A 73 21.24 -6.58 -0.15
CA ARG A 73 19.87 -6.20 0.22
C ARG A 73 19.59 -6.63 1.65
N GLN A 74 19.23 -5.69 2.51
CA GLN A 74 18.69 -5.93 3.84
C GLN A 74 17.18 -5.65 3.82
N ILE A 75 16.37 -6.61 4.25
CA ILE A 75 14.94 -6.40 4.47
C ILE A 75 14.76 -5.50 5.70
N THR A 76 13.98 -4.44 5.55
CA THR A 76 13.72 -3.47 6.63
C THR A 76 12.30 -3.56 7.17
N SER A 77 11.34 -4.01 6.36
CA SER A 77 9.92 -4.12 6.75
C SER A 77 9.19 -5.14 5.88
N PHE A 78 8.08 -5.66 6.39
CA PHE A 78 7.12 -6.49 5.68
C PHE A 78 5.74 -5.83 5.75
N PHE A 79 4.95 -5.98 4.69
CA PHE A 79 3.61 -5.39 4.57
C PHE A 79 2.63 -6.43 4.05
N VAL A 80 1.44 -6.46 4.63
CA VAL A 80 0.36 -7.41 4.29
C VAL A 80 -0.89 -6.67 3.82
N ALA A 81 -1.93 -7.42 3.44
CA ALA A 81 -3.21 -6.85 3.02
C ALA A 81 -3.73 -5.77 3.99
N GLY A 82 -4.07 -4.60 3.44
CA GLY A 82 -4.48 -3.41 4.16
C GLY A 82 -3.35 -2.43 4.48
N ASP A 83 -2.07 -2.80 4.34
CA ASP A 83 -0.97 -1.86 4.55
C ASP A 83 -0.78 -0.90 3.37
N ILE A 84 -0.27 0.30 3.66
CA ILE A 84 0.01 1.36 2.68
C ILE A 84 1.51 1.70 2.78
N PRO A 85 2.38 0.97 2.08
CA PRO A 85 3.83 0.98 2.35
C PRO A 85 4.52 2.31 2.05
N ASP A 86 3.95 3.14 1.19
CA ASP A 86 4.51 4.41 0.73
C ASP A 86 4.11 5.61 1.61
N LEU A 87 3.11 5.44 2.48
CA LEU A 87 2.71 6.45 3.46
C LEU A 87 3.52 6.28 4.76
N HIS A 88 4.79 6.68 4.71
CA HIS A 88 5.62 6.79 5.91
C HIS A 88 5.30 8.07 6.69
N GLY A 89 4.55 7.95 7.78
CA GLY A 89 4.30 9.07 8.72
C GLY A 89 2.87 9.19 9.26
N LEU A 90 1.97 8.26 8.94
CA LEU A 90 0.68 8.11 9.62
C LEU A 90 0.81 7.26 10.89
#